data_AF-S1P057-F1
#
_entry.id   AF-S1P057-F1
#
_cell.length_a   1.000
_cell.length_b   1.000
_cell.length_c   1.000
_cell.angle_alpha   90.00
_cell.angle_beta   90.00
_cell.angle_gamma   90.00
#
_symmetry.space_group_name_H-M   'P 1'
#
loop_
_entity.id
_entity.type
_entity.pdbx_description
1 polymer ?
#
loop_
_entity_poly.entity_id
_entity_poly.type
_entity_poly.pdbx_seq_one_letter_code
_entity_poly.pdbx_strand_id
1 'polypeptide(L)'
;MKKYRPYFISILIFGIAIIWGLVKNNLSLLTLSDTLFMLGLPFLIVGILLWVFSSGFFDTFQRSMHEALGRKQKKKANYTPLSQVGDGVYGFWLKIAGVIFVLSLIFLMLNNF
;
A
#
# COMPACT_ATOMS: atom_id res chain seq x y z
N MET A 1 14.17 -14.87 5.34
CA MET A 1 13.98 -14.42 3.94
C MET A 1 12.69 -13.63 3.64
N LYS A 2 11.61 -13.68 4.46
CA LYS A 2 10.35 -12.94 4.19
C LYS A 2 10.46 -11.40 4.27
N LYS A 3 11.45 -10.85 5.00
CA LYS A 3 11.62 -9.40 5.26
C LYS A 3 12.04 -8.58 4.04
N TYR A 4 12.68 -9.19 3.04
CA TYR A 4 13.23 -8.48 1.86
C TYR A 4 12.31 -8.45 0.64
N ARG A 5 11.21 -9.22 0.66
CA ARG A 5 10.23 -9.28 -0.44
C ARG A 5 9.70 -7.91 -0.90
N PRO A 6 9.34 -6.95 -0.02
CA PRO A 6 8.84 -5.65 -0.49
C PRO A 6 9.91 -4.84 -1.25
N TYR A 7 11.18 -4.95 -0.85
CA TYR A 7 12.28 -4.27 -1.54
C TYR A 7 12.54 -4.87 -2.92
N PHE A 8 12.46 -6.20 -3.04
CA PHE A 8 12.60 -6.88 -4.34
C PHE A 8 11.50 -6.44 -5.33
N ILE A 9 10.26 -6.34 -4.86
CA ILE A 9 9.14 -5.85 -5.67
C ILE A 9 9.35 -4.37 -6.06
N SER A 10 9.85 -3.55 -5.15
CA SER A 10 10.14 -2.13 -5.44
C SER A 10 11.22 -1.99 -6.51
N ILE A 11 12.26 -2.82 -6.47
CA ILE A 11 13.31 -2.88 -7.51
C ILE A 11 12.73 -3.34 -8.85
N LEU A 12 11.86 -4.36 -8.85
CA LEU A 12 11.20 -4.83 -10.06
C LEU A 12 10.36 -3.71 -10.71
N ILE A 13 9.56 -3.00 -9.92
CA ILE A 13 8.74 -1.87 -10.38
C ILE A 13 9.62 -0.76 -10.96
N PHE A 14 10.73 -0.46 -10.29
CA PHE A 14 11.69 0.52 -10.78
C PHE A 14 12.31 0.11 -12.12
N GLY A 15 12.72 -1.15 -12.25
CA GLY A 15 13.23 -1.68 -13.52
C GLY A 15 12.21 -1.60 -14.66
N ILE A 16 10.95 -1.91 -14.38
CA ILE A 16 9.84 -1.77 -15.36
C ILE A 16 9.67 -0.30 -15.76
N ALA A 17 9.73 0.64 -14.81
CA ALA A 17 9.61 2.06 -15.10
C ALA A 17 10.74 2.57 -16.02
N ILE A 18 11.98 2.10 -15.82
CA ILE A 18 13.11 2.42 -16.71
C ILE A 18 12.90 1.84 -18.12
N ILE A 19 12.53 0.57 -18.22
CA ILE A 19 12.27 -0.09 -19.51
C ILE A 19 11.15 0.66 -20.26
N TRP A 20 10.10 1.06 -19.55
CA TRP A 20 9.01 1.84 -20.12
C TRP A 20 9.46 3.22 -20.61
N GLY A 21 10.32 3.89 -19.84
CA GLY A 21 10.93 5.17 -20.23
C GLY A 21 11.83 5.05 -21.47
N LEU A 22 12.60 3.97 -21.57
CA LEU A 22 13.44 3.65 -22.74
C LEU A 22 12.60 3.43 -24.00
N VAL A 23 11.52 2.64 -23.90
CA VAL A 23 10.61 2.39 -25.04
C VAL A 23 9.98 3.69 -25.55
N LYS A 24 9.69 4.64 -24.66
CA LYS A 24 9.12 5.95 -25.02
C LYS A 24 10.15 6.98 -25.49
N ASN A 25 11.45 6.66 -25.51
CA ASN A 25 12.56 7.59 -25.79
C ASN A 25 12.49 8.92 -24.99
N ASN A 26 11.82 8.91 -23.84
CA ASN A 26 11.59 10.10 -23.02
C ASN A 26 12.07 9.84 -21.59
N LEU A 27 13.36 9.53 -21.49
CA LEU A 27 14.07 9.37 -20.23
C LEU A 27 14.53 10.73 -19.72
N SER A 28 13.63 11.43 -19.04
CA SER A 28 13.93 12.60 -18.23
C SER A 28 13.78 12.24 -16.76
N LEU A 29 14.53 12.92 -15.88
CA LEU A 29 14.38 12.77 -14.44
C LEU A 29 12.94 13.08 -13.99
N LEU A 30 12.30 14.06 -14.64
CA LEU A 30 10.92 14.45 -14.37
C LEU A 30 9.92 13.36 -14.81
N THR A 31 10.07 12.80 -16.01
CA THR A 31 9.17 11.73 -16.48
C THR A 31 9.33 10.44 -15.68
N LEU A 32 10.55 10.14 -15.22
CA LEU A 32 10.83 9.03 -14.32
C LEU A 32 10.18 9.25 -12.95
N SER A 33 10.33 10.45 -12.37
CA SER A 33 9.66 10.85 -11.13
C SER A 33 8.14 10.68 -11.22
N ASP A 34 7.51 11.21 -12.26
CA ASP A 34 6.05 11.17 -12.45
C ASP A 34 5.56 9.73 -12.63
N THR A 35 6.30 8.91 -13.38
CA THR A 35 5.95 7.50 -13.60
C THR A 35 6.04 6.71 -12.30
N LEU A 36 7.10 6.90 -11.51
CA LEU A 36 7.22 6.27 -10.20
C LEU A 36 6.11 6.73 -9.24
N PHE A 37 5.78 8.03 -9.24
CA PHE A 37 4.70 8.58 -8.43
C PHE A 37 3.35 7.92 -8.78
N MET A 38 3.01 7.88 -10.07
CA MET A 38 1.78 7.25 -10.55
C MET A 38 1.72 5.76 -10.20
N LEU A 39 2.84 5.04 -10.34
CA LEU A 39 2.92 3.62 -9.98
C LEU A 39 2.85 3.39 -8.47
N GLY A 40 3.34 4.32 -7.66
CA GLY A 40 3.33 4.24 -6.20
C GLY A 40 1.94 4.47 -5.58
N LEU A 41 1.10 5.31 -6.19
CA LEU A 41 -0.24 5.66 -5.69
C LEU A 41 -1.14 4.45 -5.35
N PRO A 42 -1.34 3.45 -6.23
CA PRO A 42 -2.20 2.30 -5.89
C PRO A 42 -1.67 1.53 -4.68
N PHE A 43 -0.35 1.38 -4.52
CA PHE A 43 0.24 0.73 -3.35
C PHE A 43 0.04 1.55 -2.08
N LEU A 44 0.11 2.88 -2.19
CA LEU A 44 -0.12 3.79 -1.08
C LEU A 44 -1.59 3.73 -0.62
N ILE A 45 -2.53 3.79 -1.57
CA ILE A 45 -3.97 3.70 -1.29
C ILE A 45 -4.29 2.38 -0.59
N VAL A 46 -3.84 1.25 -1.14
CA VAL A 46 -4.07 -0.07 -0.53
C VAL A 46 -3.38 -0.18 0.84
N GLY A 47 -2.15 0.31 0.96
CA GLY A 47 -1.40 0.29 2.22
C GLY A 47 -2.09 1.08 3.34
N ILE A 48 -2.57 2.29 3.03
CA ILE A 48 -3.29 3.14 3.99
C ILE A 48 -4.64 2.52 4.33
N LEU A 49 -5.40 2.02 3.34
CA LEU A 49 -6.68 1.34 3.60
C LEU A 49 -6.48 0.15 4.53
N LEU A 50 -5.52 -0.73 4.24
CA LEU A 50 -5.22 -1.89 5.09
C LEU A 50 -4.73 -1.47 6.48
N TRP A 51 -4.00 -0.37 6.59
CA TRP A 51 -3.59 0.17 7.89
C TRP A 51 -4.79 0.66 8.70
N VAL A 52 -5.75 1.34 8.06
CA VAL A 52 -7.02 1.74 8.69
C VAL A 52 -7.87 0.52 9.06
N PHE A 53 -7.89 -0.53 8.22
CA PHE A 53 -8.55 -1.79 8.56
C PHE A 53 -7.90 -2.49 9.76
N SER A 54 -6.56 -2.47 9.82
CA SER A 54 -5.77 -3.10 10.90
C SER A 54 -5.80 -2.33 12.22
N SER A 55 -6.22 -1.06 12.25
CA SER A 55 -6.23 -0.23 13.47
C SER A 55 -7.34 -0.57 14.46
N GLY A 56 -8.25 -1.48 14.11
CA GLY A 56 -9.41 -1.83 14.94
C GLY A 56 -10.62 -0.90 14.77
N PHE A 57 -10.55 0.08 13.86
CA PHE A 57 -11.70 0.91 13.46
C PHE A 57 -12.86 0.01 13.01
N PHE A 58 -12.60 -0.94 12.11
CA PHE A 58 -13.64 -1.84 11.60
C PHE A 58 -14.10 -2.88 12.62
N ASP A 59 -13.27 -3.26 13.58
CA ASP A 59 -13.70 -4.14 14.69
C ASP A 59 -14.74 -3.44 15.58
N THR A 60 -14.58 -2.13 15.78
CA THR A 60 -15.54 -1.31 16.53
C THR A 60 -16.86 -1.16 15.77
N PHE A 61 -16.81 -0.93 14.46
CA PHE A 61 -17.99 -0.93 13.59
C PHE A 61 -18.71 -2.27 13.56
N GLN A 62 -17.95 -3.36 13.48
CA GLN A 62 -18.51 -4.70 13.41
C GLN A 62 -19.11 -5.10 14.77
N ARG A 63 -18.51 -4.68 15.89
CA ARG A 63 -19.11 -4.79 17.23
C ARG A 63 -20.40 -3.96 17.35
N SER A 64 -20.40 -2.69 16.94
CA SER A 64 -21.60 -1.85 17.03
C SER A 64 -22.74 -2.36 16.12
N MET A 65 -22.40 -2.88 14.94
CA MET A 65 -23.35 -3.49 14.02
C MET A 65 -23.89 -4.83 14.57
N HIS A 66 -23.05 -5.62 15.22
CA HIS A 66 -23.48 -6.84 15.90
C HIS A 66 -24.33 -6.53 17.14
N GLU A 67 -24.05 -5.48 17.91
CA GLU A 67 -24.91 -5.05 19.03
C GLU A 67 -26.27 -4.51 18.52
N ALA A 68 -26.29 -3.83 17.37
CA ALA A 68 -27.52 -3.33 16.74
C ALA A 68 -28.39 -4.44 16.10
N LEU A 69 -27.76 -5.41 15.42
CA LEU A 69 -28.46 -6.54 14.77
C LEU A 69 -28.67 -7.75 15.71
N GLY A 70 -27.84 -7.87 16.75
CA GLY A 70 -27.71 -9.03 17.64
C GLY A 70 -28.72 -9.12 18.77
N ARG A 71 -29.67 -8.18 18.90
CA ARG A 71 -30.88 -8.42 19.72
C ARG A 71 -31.66 -9.67 19.29
N LYS A 72 -31.40 -10.23 18.09
CA LYS A 72 -32.06 -11.45 17.58
C LYS A 72 -31.21 -12.73 17.50
N GLN A 73 -29.89 -12.73 17.69
CA GLN A 73 -29.06 -13.93 17.48
C GLN A 73 -28.28 -14.36 18.73
N LYS A 74 -28.82 -15.36 19.45
CA LYS A 74 -28.22 -16.00 20.65
C LYS A 74 -27.05 -16.96 20.37
N LYS A 75 -26.51 -17.04 19.14
CA LYS A 75 -25.40 -17.95 18.83
C LYS A 75 -24.13 -17.16 18.58
N LYS A 76 -23.14 -17.32 19.46
CA LYS A 76 -21.77 -16.84 19.30
C LYS A 76 -21.20 -17.45 18.01
N ALA A 77 -21.34 -16.75 16.88
CA ALA A 77 -20.62 -17.10 15.68
C ALA A 77 -19.13 -16.86 15.96
N ASN A 78 -18.26 -17.80 15.59
CA ASN A 78 -16.81 -17.65 15.69
C ASN A 78 -16.41 -16.36 14.97
N TYR A 79 -16.12 -15.33 15.75
CA TYR A 79 -15.86 -13.99 15.26
C TYR A 79 -14.36 -13.87 14.96
N THR A 80 -14.01 -13.89 13.68
CA THR A 80 -12.67 -13.51 13.24
C THR A 80 -12.67 -11.99 13.07
N PRO A 81 -11.92 -11.23 13.90
CA PRO A 81 -11.85 -9.79 13.78
C PRO A 81 -11.20 -9.39 12.44
N LEU A 82 -11.74 -8.36 11.79
CA LEU A 82 -11.19 -7.87 10.52
C LEU A 82 -9.76 -7.32 10.70
N SER A 83 -9.41 -6.88 11.91
CA SER A 83 -8.03 -6.51 12.24
C SER A 83 -7.03 -7.65 11.98
N GLN A 84 -7.39 -8.92 12.21
CA GLN A 84 -6.51 -10.07 11.92
C GLN A 84 -6.26 -10.30 10.43
N VAL A 85 -7.14 -9.83 9.54
CA VAL A 85 -6.96 -9.96 8.09
C VAL A 85 -5.97 -8.93 7.55
N GLY A 86 -5.92 -7.75 8.18
CA GLY A 86 -4.97 -6.68 7.84
C GLY A 86 -3.61 -6.81 8.53
N ASP A 87 -3.54 -7.54 9.65
CA ASP A 87 -2.37 -7.56 10.51
C ASP A 87 -1.16 -8.21 9.80
N GLY A 88 -0.06 -7.46 9.76
CA GLY A 88 1.15 -7.83 9.02
C GLY A 88 1.13 -7.62 7.49
N VAL A 89 -0.05 -7.40 6.87
CA VAL A 89 -0.15 -7.17 5.41
C VAL A 89 -0.02 -5.69 5.07
N TYR A 90 -0.60 -4.78 5.86
CA TYR A 90 -0.54 -3.33 5.59
C TYR A 90 0.92 -2.81 5.49
N GLY A 91 1.79 -3.29 6.38
CA GLY A 91 3.20 -2.89 6.42
C GLY A 91 4.00 -3.36 5.19
N PHE A 92 3.55 -4.41 4.49
CA PHE A 92 4.16 -4.84 3.25
C PHE A 92 3.87 -3.84 2.12
N TRP A 93 2.60 -3.43 1.96
CA TRP A 93 2.18 -2.47 0.95
C TRP A 93 2.74 -1.07 1.20
N LEU A 94 2.71 -0.60 2.45
CA LEU A 94 3.29 0.69 2.82
C LEU A 94 4.80 0.77 2.60
N LYS A 95 5.56 -0.32 2.80
CA LYS A 95 7.00 -0.33 2.52
C LYS A 95 7.30 -0.19 1.03
N ILE A 96 6.52 -0.86 0.17
CA ILE A 96 6.66 -0.73 -1.30
C ILE A 96 6.34 0.70 -1.72
N ALA A 97 5.18 1.22 -1.27
CA ALA A 97 4.76 2.58 -1.57
C ALA A 97 5.79 3.61 -1.10
N GLY A 98 6.28 3.48 0.13
CA GLY A 98 7.25 4.40 0.72
C GLY A 98 8.57 4.45 -0.05
N VAL A 99 9.12 3.30 -0.44
CA VAL A 99 10.37 3.27 -1.23
C VAL A 99 10.19 3.94 -2.58
N ILE A 100 9.10 3.63 -3.30
CA ILE A 100 8.82 4.19 -4.62
C ILE A 100 8.55 5.70 -4.54
N PHE A 101 7.80 6.16 -3.53
CA PHE A 101 7.51 7.58 -3.32
C PHE A 101 8.76 8.38 -2.96
N VAL A 102 9.58 7.87 -2.03
CA VAL A 102 10.84 8.54 -1.66
C VAL A 102 11.75 8.65 -2.88
N LEU A 103 11.84 7.60 -3.69
CA LEU A 103 12.65 7.60 -4.90
C LEU A 103 12.12 8.57 -5.96
N SER A 104 10.80 8.66 -6.14
CA SER A 104 10.14 9.67 -6.99
C SER A 104 10.50 11.10 -6.54
N LEU A 105 10.38 11.40 -5.24
CA LEU A 105 10.71 12.71 -4.68
C LEU A 105 12.19 13.06 -4.86
N ILE A 106 13.10 12.09 -4.71
CA ILE A 106 14.53 12.30 -4.95
C ILE A 106 14.77 12.69 -6.42
N PHE A 107 14.16 12.00 -7.38
CA PHE A 107 14.31 12.36 -8.79
C PHE A 107 13.71 13.73 -9.13
N LEU A 108 12.58 14.09 -8.53
CA LEU A 108 12.00 15.41 -8.67
C LEU A 108 12.94 16.51 -8.13
N MET A 109 13.53 16.29 -6.95
CA MET A 109 14.46 17.24 -6.33
C MET A 109 15.75 17.40 -7.15
N LEU A 110 16.31 16.29 -7.66
CA LEU A 110 17.48 16.32 -8.53
C LEU A 110 17.22 17.00 -9.87
N ASN A 111 16.00 16.96 -10.38
CA ASN A 111 15.64 17.67 -11.61
C ASN A 111 15.58 19.19 -11.43
N ASN A 112 15.29 19.67 -10.21
CA ASN A 112 15.12 21.09 -9.90
C ASN A 112 16.39 21.77 -9.36
N PHE A 113 17.51 21.04 -9.31
CA PHE A 113 18.84 21.53 -8.93
C PHE A 113 19.72 21.73 -10.18
#